data_AF-V6KZR7-F1
#
_entry.id   AF-V6KZR7-F1
#
_cell.length_a   1.000
_cell.length_b   1.000
_cell.length_c   1.000
_cell.angle_alpha   90.00
_cell.angle_beta   90.00
_cell.angle_gamma   90.00
#
_symmetry.space_group_name_H-M   'P 1'
#
loop_
_entity.id
_entity.type
_entity.pdbx_description
1 polymer ?
#
loop_
_entity_poly.entity_id
_entity_poly.type
_entity_poly.pdbx_seq_one_letter_code
_entity_poly.pdbx_strand_id
1 'polypeptide(L)'
;MPTIVGEIKRHFRDHTWDLHVPRRIQQLRTQVRASRRELNLTLGGRSPTVAEIAAHSRLSEEDVLLGMEALDSYSALSLDAELSAAEDGYSLRDTLGQIEAGFDLVVYREAVRPQLMRLPERERRILYLRFFCDMTQSRIAEELGISQMHVSRLIHRTCERIHQRVDVERRRERAPATAA
;
A
#
# COMPACT_ATOMS: atom_id res chain seq x y z
N MET A 1 9.21 1.97 44.96
CA MET A 1 9.31 3.43 44.75
C MET A 1 10.06 3.67 43.45
N PRO A 2 9.42 4.14 42.36
CA PRO A 2 10.15 4.44 41.13
C PRO A 2 11.09 5.63 41.38
N THR A 3 12.35 5.50 40.95
CA THR A 3 13.36 6.56 41.04
C THR A 3 13.28 7.43 39.80
N ILE A 4 13.66 8.72 39.89
CA ILE A 4 13.68 9.66 38.77
C ILE A 4 14.45 9.10 37.56
N VAL A 5 15.57 8.43 37.81
CA VAL A 5 16.36 7.73 36.78
C VAL A 5 15.56 6.60 36.12
N GLY A 6 14.76 5.86 36.90
CA GLY A 6 13.89 4.80 36.39
C GLY A 6 12.81 5.34 35.45
N GLU A 7 12.18 6.47 35.80
CA GLU A 7 11.18 7.14 34.97
C GLU A 7 11.78 7.68 33.67
N ILE A 8 12.96 8.32 33.73
CA ILE A 8 13.66 8.81 32.53
C ILE A 8 14.03 7.65 31.60
N LYS A 9 14.59 6.56 32.15
CA LYS A 9 14.91 5.35 31.37
C LYS A 9 13.67 4.62 30.84
N ARG A 10 12.48 4.86 31.40
CA ARG A 10 11.21 4.36 30.86
C ARG A 10 10.71 5.24 29.72
N HIS A 11 10.74 6.56 29.88
CA HIS A 11 10.29 7.50 28.85
C HIS A 11 11.07 7.35 27.53
N PHE A 12 12.41 7.35 27.58
CA PHE A 12 13.26 7.16 26.39
C PHE A 12 13.07 5.78 25.72
N ARG A 13 12.61 4.79 26.47
CA ARG A 13 12.39 3.43 25.97
C ARG A 13 11.07 3.30 25.25
N ASP A 14 10.04 3.93 25.80
CA ASP A 14 8.66 3.72 25.37
C ASP A 14 8.20 4.78 24.36
N HIS A 15 8.82 5.98 24.32
CA HIS A 15 8.31 7.14 23.57
C HIS A 15 9.29 7.74 22.56
N THR A 16 10.52 7.23 22.43
CA THR A 16 11.56 7.78 21.52
C THR A 16 11.82 6.88 20.32
N TRP A 17 10.87 6.01 19.96
CA TRP A 17 10.93 5.28 18.69
C TRP A 17 9.90 5.88 17.75
N ASP A 18 10.31 6.22 16.54
CA ASP A 18 9.42 6.74 15.49
C ASP A 18 8.37 5.69 15.07
N LEU A 19 8.64 4.41 15.33
CA LEU A 19 7.74 3.27 15.12
C LEU A 19 7.69 2.38 16.36
N HIS A 20 6.52 1.81 16.68
CA HIS A 20 6.40 0.85 17.77
C HIS A 20 7.13 -0.46 17.45
N VAL A 21 8.27 -0.71 18.11
CA VAL A 21 9.07 -1.93 17.92
C VAL A 21 8.89 -2.89 19.11
N PRO A 22 8.54 -4.17 18.89
CA PRO A 22 8.37 -5.16 19.95
C PRO A 22 9.57 -5.31 20.88
N ARG A 23 9.31 -5.56 22.17
CA ARG A 23 10.32 -5.60 23.25
C ARG A 23 11.49 -6.56 22.99
N ARG A 24 11.22 -7.73 22.42
CA ARG A 24 12.25 -8.71 22.04
C ARG A 24 13.29 -8.08 21.10
N ILE A 25 12.82 -7.35 20.09
CA ILE A 25 13.67 -6.70 19.09
C ILE A 25 14.53 -5.59 19.74
N GLN A 26 13.97 -4.83 20.69
CA GLN A 26 14.74 -3.81 21.42
C GLN A 26 15.90 -4.42 22.25
N GLN A 27 15.68 -5.60 22.82
CA GLN A 27 16.69 -6.34 23.58
C GLN A 27 17.78 -6.87 22.65
N LEU A 28 17.38 -7.50 21.54
CA LEU A 28 18.31 -7.98 20.50
C LEU A 28 19.18 -6.84 19.97
N ARG A 29 18.58 -5.70 19.61
CA ARG A 29 19.30 -4.50 19.19
C ARG A 29 20.35 -4.06 20.20
N THR A 30 20.00 -4.06 21.48
CA THR A 30 20.91 -3.63 22.56
C THR A 30 22.09 -4.59 22.70
N GLN A 31 21.83 -5.90 22.65
CA GLN A 31 22.86 -6.94 22.71
C GLN A 31 23.78 -6.88 21.49
N VAL A 32 23.22 -6.85 20.28
CA VAL A 32 23.96 -6.73 19.02
C VAL A 32 24.83 -5.48 19.01
N ARG A 33 24.33 -4.32 19.47
CA ARG A 33 25.11 -3.07 19.55
C ARG A 33 26.27 -3.14 20.53
N ALA A 34 26.10 -3.85 21.65
CA ALA A 34 27.19 -4.06 22.62
C ALA A 34 28.25 -4.98 22.02
N SER A 35 27.85 -6.15 21.52
CA SER A 35 28.74 -7.13 20.90
C SER A 35 29.50 -6.58 19.70
N ARG A 36 28.85 -5.81 18.83
CA ARG A 36 29.51 -5.14 17.69
C ARG A 36 30.62 -4.18 18.14
N ARG A 37 30.40 -3.44 19.24
CA ARG A 37 31.41 -2.50 19.79
C ARG A 37 32.59 -3.24 20.41
N GLU A 38 32.34 -4.29 21.18
CA GLU A 38 33.38 -5.10 21.82
C GLU A 38 34.25 -5.82 20.78
N LEU A 39 33.63 -6.41 19.75
CA LEU A 39 34.35 -7.07 18.66
C LEU A 39 35.14 -6.07 17.82
N ASN A 40 34.61 -4.88 17.53
CA ASN A 40 35.36 -3.84 16.83
C ASN A 40 36.67 -3.44 17.55
N LEU A 41 36.65 -3.39 18.89
CA LEU A 41 37.85 -3.11 19.69
C LEU A 41 38.88 -4.26 19.63
N THR A 42 38.40 -5.49 19.49
CA THR A 42 39.24 -6.70 19.52
C THR A 42 39.80 -7.05 18.13
N LEU A 43 39.04 -6.72 17.08
CA LEU A 43 39.35 -7.09 15.69
C LEU A 43 40.20 -6.04 14.94
N GLY A 44 40.69 -5.01 15.62
CA GLY A 44 41.68 -4.09 15.06
C GLY A 44 41.17 -3.25 13.87
N GLY A 45 39.90 -2.85 13.88
CA GLY A 45 39.35 -1.89 12.91
C GLY A 45 38.57 -2.48 11.73
N ARG A 46 38.44 -3.80 11.62
CA ARG A 46 37.47 -4.41 10.70
C ARG A 46 36.09 -4.56 11.35
N SER A 47 35.04 -4.43 10.54
CA SER A 47 33.67 -4.72 10.98
C SER A 47 33.49 -6.22 11.26
N PRO A 48 32.88 -6.61 12.40
CA PRO A 48 32.57 -8.00 12.70
C PRO A 48 31.46 -8.52 11.79
N THR A 49 31.55 -9.79 11.44
CA THR A 49 30.54 -10.51 10.66
C THR A 49 29.34 -10.91 11.52
N VAL A 50 28.21 -11.25 10.88
CA VAL A 50 27.00 -11.73 11.56
C VAL A 50 27.29 -12.95 12.43
N ALA A 51 28.05 -13.93 11.89
CA ALA A 51 28.43 -15.14 12.60
C ALA A 51 29.31 -14.85 13.84
N GLU A 52 30.23 -13.89 13.76
CA GLU A 52 31.08 -13.48 14.88
C GLU A 52 30.26 -12.80 15.98
N ILE A 53 29.30 -11.95 15.61
CA ILE A 53 28.39 -11.32 16.55
C ILE A 53 27.49 -12.37 17.20
N ALA A 54 26.96 -13.33 16.42
CA ALA A 54 26.11 -14.42 16.92
C ALA A 54 26.87 -15.28 17.95
N ALA A 55 28.10 -15.68 17.62
CA ALA A 55 28.96 -16.45 18.53
C ALA A 55 29.28 -15.69 19.82
N HIS A 56 29.61 -14.39 19.72
CA HIS A 56 29.95 -13.56 20.89
C HIS A 56 28.75 -13.26 21.78
N SER A 57 27.58 -13.00 21.17
CA SER A 57 26.34 -12.63 21.87
C SER A 57 25.48 -13.82 22.31
N ARG A 58 25.82 -15.05 21.86
CA ARG A 58 25.04 -16.28 22.05
C ARG A 58 23.62 -16.17 21.49
N LEU A 59 23.49 -15.48 20.36
CA LEU A 59 22.25 -15.35 19.59
C LEU A 59 22.31 -16.22 18.33
N SER A 60 21.16 -16.50 17.73
CA SER A 60 21.15 -17.04 16.36
C SER A 60 21.54 -15.93 15.38
N GLU A 61 22.06 -16.31 14.21
CA GLU A 61 22.34 -15.34 13.14
C GLU A 61 21.09 -14.56 12.72
N GLU A 62 19.92 -15.21 12.74
CA GLU A 62 18.63 -14.58 12.47
C GLU A 62 18.28 -13.49 13.51
N ASP A 63 18.44 -13.78 14.81
CA ASP A 63 18.22 -12.80 15.88
C ASP A 63 19.25 -11.64 15.80
N VAL A 64 20.47 -11.91 15.32
CA VAL A 64 21.49 -10.87 15.06
C VAL A 64 21.07 -9.98 13.88
N LEU A 65 20.63 -10.57 12.76
CA LEU A 65 20.15 -9.82 11.60
C LEU A 65 18.96 -8.93 11.97
N LEU A 66 18.00 -9.45 12.72
CA LEU A 66 16.86 -8.69 13.23
C LEU A 66 17.30 -7.54 14.15
N GLY A 67 18.29 -7.79 15.01
CA GLY A 67 18.88 -6.76 15.86
C GLY A 67 19.65 -5.69 15.09
N MET A 68 20.28 -6.04 13.97
CA MET A 68 20.95 -5.12 13.05
C MET A 68 19.94 -4.25 12.28
N GLU A 69 18.89 -4.85 11.72
CA GLU A 69 17.81 -4.12 11.06
C GLU A 69 17.13 -3.11 12.00
N ALA A 70 16.97 -3.50 13.28
CA ALA A 70 16.46 -2.62 14.32
C ALA A 70 17.44 -1.51 14.75
N LEU A 71 18.75 -1.63 14.46
CA LEU A 71 19.70 -0.53 14.63
C LEU A 71 19.51 0.53 13.55
N ASP A 72 19.27 0.10 12.32
CA ASP A 72 19.15 0.98 11.15
C ASP A 72 17.77 1.63 11.05
N SER A 73 16.72 0.98 11.59
CA SER A 73 15.34 1.47 11.60
C SER A 73 14.97 2.35 12.82
N TYR A 74 15.96 2.77 13.62
CA TYR A 74 15.70 3.49 14.88
C TYR A 74 15.31 4.97 14.69
N SER A 75 15.69 5.58 13.57
CA SER A 75 15.23 6.90 13.18
C SER A 75 14.65 6.83 11.77
N ALA A 76 13.40 7.25 11.62
CA ALA A 76 12.87 7.51 10.29
C ALA A 76 13.66 8.65 9.65
N LEU A 77 14.01 8.51 8.37
CA LEU A 77 14.50 9.64 7.59
C LEU A 77 13.37 10.67 7.49
N SER A 78 13.69 11.94 7.76
CA SER A 78 12.74 13.01 7.53
C SER A 78 12.35 13.05 6.06
N LEU A 79 11.05 13.16 5.78
CA LEU A 79 10.57 13.40 4.42
C LEU A 79 11.10 14.71 3.84
N ASP A 80 11.45 15.66 4.72
CA ASP A 80 11.99 16.96 4.37
C ASP A 80 13.54 16.98 4.39
N ALA A 81 14.19 15.82 4.60
CA ALA A 81 15.65 15.73 4.51
C ALA A 81 16.09 15.93 3.05
N GLU A 82 17.00 16.87 2.83
CA GLU A 82 17.66 17.08 1.55
C GLU A 82 18.55 15.88 1.23
N LEU A 83 18.34 15.27 0.06
CA LEU A 83 19.16 14.16 -0.40
C LEU A 83 20.49 14.72 -0.92
N SER A 84 21.59 14.49 -0.20
CA SER A 84 22.93 15.02 -0.51
C SER A 84 23.51 14.61 -1.88
N ALA A 85 22.80 13.79 -2.65
CA ALA A 85 23.18 13.34 -3.99
C ALA A 85 22.44 14.08 -5.13
N ALA A 86 21.50 14.97 -4.83
CA ALA A 86 20.78 15.75 -5.84
C ALA A 86 21.38 17.17 -5.95
N GLU A 87 21.88 17.55 -7.13
CA GLU A 87 22.38 18.91 -7.41
C GLU A 87 21.30 20.00 -7.25
N ASP A 88 20.02 19.60 -7.28
CA ASP A 88 18.85 20.49 -7.28
C ASP A 88 18.11 20.58 -5.92
N GLY A 89 18.65 20.03 -4.83
CA GLY A 89 18.10 20.24 -3.48
C GLY A 89 16.74 19.58 -3.19
N TYR A 90 16.37 18.54 -3.94
CA TYR A 90 15.13 17.80 -3.71
C TYR A 90 15.11 17.10 -2.33
N SER A 91 13.95 17.15 -1.69
CA SER A 91 13.68 16.40 -0.46
C SER A 91 13.25 14.97 -0.79
N LEU A 92 13.34 14.06 0.19
CA LEU A 92 12.85 12.69 0.04
C LEU A 92 11.36 12.67 -0.39
N ARG A 93 10.55 13.62 0.09
CA ARG A 93 9.14 13.78 -0.29
C ARG A 93 8.95 13.97 -1.79
N ASP A 94 9.81 14.73 -2.45
CA ASP A 94 9.67 15.07 -3.88
C ASP A 94 9.92 13.88 -4.80
N THR A 95 10.59 12.85 -4.27
CA THR A 95 10.83 11.58 -4.99
C THR A 95 9.68 10.58 -4.86
N LEU A 96 8.75 10.81 -3.92
CA LEU A 96 7.62 9.90 -3.68
C LEU A 96 6.48 10.20 -4.64
N GLY A 97 6.37 9.39 -5.70
CA GLY A 97 5.20 9.40 -6.57
C GLY A 97 3.92 8.99 -5.84
N GLN A 98 2.79 9.56 -6.24
CA GLN A 98 1.46 9.15 -5.77
C GLN A 98 0.73 8.34 -6.84
N ILE A 99 -0.14 7.43 -6.41
CA ILE A 99 -1.05 6.72 -7.32
C ILE A 99 -2.17 7.69 -7.71
N GLU A 100 -2.18 8.13 -8.96
CA GLU A 100 -3.21 9.00 -9.52
C GLU A 100 -4.43 8.17 -9.96
N ALA A 101 -5.43 8.08 -9.09
CA ALA A 101 -6.66 7.33 -9.34
C ALA A 101 -7.50 7.88 -10.52
N GLY A 102 -7.26 9.13 -10.93
CA GLY A 102 -7.93 9.75 -12.07
C GLY A 102 -7.67 9.02 -13.40
N PHE A 103 -6.48 8.45 -13.58
CA PHE A 103 -6.15 7.73 -14.82
C PHE A 103 -7.00 6.49 -15.01
N ASP A 104 -7.16 5.68 -13.94
CA ASP A 104 -8.01 4.49 -13.99
C ASP A 104 -9.46 4.84 -14.33
N LEU A 105 -9.98 5.92 -13.74
CA LEU A 105 -11.34 6.39 -14.02
C LEU A 105 -11.54 6.77 -15.49
N VAL A 106 -10.57 7.44 -16.12
CA VAL A 106 -10.61 7.76 -17.55
C VAL A 106 -10.64 6.48 -18.39
N VAL A 107 -9.77 5.51 -18.07
CA VAL A 107 -9.72 4.22 -18.79
C VAL A 107 -11.05 3.47 -18.65
N TYR A 108 -11.65 3.42 -17.45
CA TYR A 108 -12.97 2.81 -17.26
C TYR A 108 -14.07 3.53 -18.04
N ARG A 109 -14.09 4.86 -18.03
CA ARG A 109 -15.10 5.66 -18.73
C ARG A 109 -15.05 5.43 -20.25
N GLU A 110 -13.86 5.47 -20.83
CA GLU A 110 -13.68 5.25 -22.27
C GLU A 110 -14.02 3.80 -22.68
N ALA A 111 -13.72 2.81 -21.83
CA ALA A 111 -14.08 1.42 -22.10
C ALA A 111 -15.61 1.17 -22.03
N VAL A 112 -16.32 1.81 -21.09
CA VAL A 112 -17.76 1.60 -20.88
C VAL A 112 -18.62 2.34 -21.91
N ARG A 113 -18.18 3.54 -22.35
CA ARG A 113 -18.92 4.40 -23.28
C ARG A 113 -19.45 3.69 -24.54
N PRO A 114 -18.64 2.96 -25.33
CA PRO A 114 -19.14 2.28 -26.53
C PRO A 114 -20.11 1.15 -26.18
N GLN A 115 -19.98 0.52 -25.01
CA GLN A 115 -20.89 -0.55 -24.58
C GLN A 115 -22.26 -0.01 -24.21
N LEU A 116 -22.33 1.16 -23.57
CA LEU A 116 -23.59 1.86 -23.29
C LEU A 116 -24.31 2.29 -24.58
N MET A 117 -23.57 2.71 -25.60
CA MET A 117 -24.16 3.12 -26.88
C MET A 117 -24.79 1.95 -27.65
N ARG A 118 -24.29 0.72 -27.44
CA ARG A 118 -24.80 -0.52 -28.06
C ARG A 118 -25.97 -1.14 -27.31
N LEU A 119 -26.40 -0.55 -26.20
CA LEU A 119 -27.55 -1.05 -25.45
C LEU A 119 -28.87 -0.78 -26.18
N PRO A 120 -29.86 -1.68 -26.05
CA PRO A 120 -31.23 -1.37 -26.39
C PRO A 120 -31.70 -0.10 -25.66
N GLU A 121 -32.50 0.71 -26.34
CA GLU A 121 -32.95 2.01 -25.85
C GLU A 121 -33.62 1.91 -24.46
N ARG A 122 -34.45 0.89 -24.27
CA ARG A 122 -35.13 0.64 -22.99
C ARG A 122 -34.15 0.43 -21.84
N GLU A 123 -33.10 -0.37 -22.04
CA GLU A 123 -32.11 -0.63 -21.00
C GLU A 123 -31.27 0.62 -20.72
N ARG A 124 -30.87 1.34 -21.77
CA ARG A 124 -30.16 2.63 -21.63
C ARG A 124 -30.99 3.64 -20.84
N ARG A 125 -32.30 3.73 -21.09
CA ARG A 125 -33.23 4.57 -20.33
C ARG A 125 -33.30 4.15 -18.87
N ILE A 126 -33.42 2.86 -18.58
CA ILE A 126 -33.43 2.34 -17.19
C ILE A 126 -32.13 2.72 -16.45
N LEU A 127 -30.97 2.55 -17.08
CA LEU A 127 -29.69 2.93 -16.47
C LEU A 127 -29.60 4.45 -16.25
N TYR A 128 -30.06 5.26 -17.21
CA TYR A 128 -30.10 6.72 -17.06
C TYR A 128 -30.95 7.14 -15.86
N LEU A 129 -32.18 6.63 -15.77
CA LEU A 129 -33.06 6.93 -14.63
C LEU A 129 -32.43 6.47 -13.30
N ARG A 130 -31.77 5.30 -13.29
CA ARG A 130 -31.17 4.75 -12.07
C ARG A 130 -29.93 5.52 -11.61
N PHE A 131 -29.01 5.82 -12.52
CA PHE A 131 -27.66 6.30 -12.16
C PHE A 131 -27.47 7.80 -12.37
N PHE A 132 -28.25 8.45 -13.24
CA PHE A 132 -28.18 9.90 -13.46
C PHE A 132 -29.32 10.66 -12.77
N CYS A 133 -30.54 10.11 -12.78
CA CYS A 133 -31.68 10.73 -12.09
C CYS A 133 -31.87 10.24 -10.65
N ASP A 134 -31.02 9.32 -10.20
CA ASP A 134 -31.07 8.66 -8.88
C ASP A 134 -32.46 8.12 -8.48
N MET A 135 -33.21 7.65 -9.47
CA MET A 135 -34.54 7.09 -9.22
C MET A 135 -34.44 5.70 -8.61
N THR A 136 -35.32 5.42 -7.64
CA THR A 136 -35.45 4.08 -7.07
C THR A 136 -36.02 3.11 -8.12
N GLN A 137 -35.70 1.82 -7.99
CA GLN A 137 -36.21 0.81 -8.92
C GLN A 137 -37.75 0.74 -8.94
N SER A 138 -38.42 1.04 -7.82
CA SER A 138 -39.89 1.12 -7.75
C SER A 138 -40.43 2.30 -8.57
N ARG A 139 -39.83 3.49 -8.46
CA ARG A 139 -40.23 4.65 -9.27
C ARG A 139 -39.98 4.44 -10.76
N ILE A 140 -38.87 3.79 -11.11
CA ILE A 140 -38.58 3.40 -12.50
C ILE A 140 -39.62 2.39 -13.01
N ALA A 141 -40.05 1.47 -12.16
CA ALA A 141 -41.05 0.46 -12.48
C ALA A 141 -42.42 1.10 -12.76
N GLU A 142 -42.81 2.07 -11.94
CA GLU A 142 -44.01 2.90 -12.12
C GLU A 142 -43.94 3.69 -13.44
N GLU A 143 -42.83 4.40 -13.72
CA GLU A 143 -42.65 5.18 -14.95
C GLU A 143 -42.72 4.30 -16.21
N LEU A 144 -42.23 3.06 -16.14
CA LEU A 144 -42.14 2.16 -17.29
C LEU A 144 -43.26 1.11 -17.37
N GLY A 145 -44.23 1.14 -16.45
CA GLY A 145 -45.36 0.21 -16.43
C GLY A 145 -44.97 -1.27 -16.28
N ILE A 146 -43.90 -1.56 -15.54
CA ILE A 146 -43.44 -2.95 -15.26
C ILE A 146 -43.24 -3.18 -13.77
N SER A 147 -42.94 -4.41 -13.37
CA SER A 147 -42.65 -4.71 -11.96
C SER A 147 -41.25 -4.24 -11.56
N GLN A 148 -41.08 -3.83 -10.30
CA GLN A 148 -39.76 -3.48 -9.73
C GLN A 148 -38.78 -4.66 -9.84
N MET A 149 -39.26 -5.88 -9.68
CA MET A 149 -38.44 -7.09 -9.87
C MET A 149 -37.93 -7.22 -11.31
N HIS A 150 -38.74 -6.85 -12.30
CA HIS A 150 -38.30 -6.82 -13.70
C HIS A 150 -37.25 -5.74 -13.92
N VAL A 151 -37.43 -4.53 -13.37
CA VAL A 151 -36.41 -3.46 -13.41
C VAL A 151 -35.09 -3.92 -12.79
N SER A 152 -35.14 -4.54 -11.60
CA SER A 152 -33.95 -5.08 -10.91
C SER A 152 -33.20 -6.08 -11.80
N ARG A 153 -33.91 -7.06 -12.37
CA ARG A 153 -33.33 -8.05 -13.30
C ARG A 153 -32.77 -7.42 -14.57
N LEU A 154 -33.36 -6.34 -15.08
CA LEU A 154 -32.84 -5.63 -16.25
C LEU A 154 -31.55 -4.88 -15.91
N ILE A 155 -31.51 -4.14 -14.81
CA ILE A 155 -30.30 -3.45 -14.36
C ILE A 155 -29.16 -4.45 -14.18
N HIS A 156 -29.39 -5.51 -13.41
CA HIS A 156 -28.35 -6.50 -13.11
C HIS A 156 -27.79 -7.13 -14.38
N ARG A 157 -28.65 -7.70 -15.25
CA ARG A 157 -28.22 -8.31 -16.51
C ARG A 157 -27.52 -7.33 -17.45
N THR A 158 -27.97 -6.08 -17.48
CA THR A 158 -27.35 -5.04 -18.32
C THR A 158 -25.95 -4.71 -17.83
N CYS A 159 -25.78 -4.51 -16.52
CA CYS A 159 -24.48 -4.25 -15.91
C CYS A 159 -23.51 -5.42 -16.09
N GLU A 160 -23.95 -6.65 -15.86
CA GLU A 160 -23.12 -7.85 -16.11
C GLU A 160 -22.69 -7.93 -17.58
N ARG A 161 -23.60 -7.67 -18.52
CA ARG A 161 -23.29 -7.68 -19.95
C ARG A 161 -22.28 -6.61 -20.33
N ILE A 162 -22.38 -5.40 -19.76
CA ILE A 162 -21.37 -4.34 -19.98
C ILE A 162 -20.02 -4.79 -19.43
N HIS A 163 -19.99 -5.32 -18.19
CA HIS A 163 -18.77 -5.77 -17.54
C HIS A 163 -18.05 -6.83 -18.38
N GLN A 164 -18.76 -7.87 -18.80
CA GLN A 164 -18.21 -8.94 -19.64
C GLN A 164 -17.64 -8.41 -20.96
N ARG A 165 -18.32 -7.45 -21.60
CA ARG A 165 -17.84 -6.85 -22.86
C ARG A 165 -16.59 -6.00 -22.65
N VAL A 166 -16.51 -5.23 -21.56
CA VAL A 166 -15.32 -4.46 -21.20
C VAL A 166 -14.14 -5.37 -20.91
N ASP A 167 -14.36 -6.48 -20.17
CA ASP A 167 -13.29 -7.44 -19.88
C ASP A 167 -12.74 -8.12 -21.13
N VAL A 168 -13.62 -8.50 -22.06
CA VAL A 168 -13.21 -9.10 -23.34
C VAL A 168 -12.38 -8.11 -24.16
N GLU A 169 -12.79 -6.83 -24.23
CA GLU A 169 -12.06 -5.81 -24.98
C GLU A 169 -10.68 -5.53 -24.34
N ARG A 170 -10.61 -5.41 -23.01
CA ARG A 170 -9.34 -5.26 -22.29
C ARG A 170 -8.39 -6.45 -22.50
N ARG A 171 -8.92 -7.67 -22.58
CA ARG A 171 -8.11 -8.87 -22.88
C ARG A 171 -7.60 -8.86 -24.31
N ARG A 172 -8.36 -8.32 -25.27
CA ARG A 172 -7.91 -8.15 -26.66
C ARG A 172 -6.80 -7.12 -26.78
N GLU A 173 -6.93 -5.98 -26.09
CA GLU A 173 -5.90 -4.93 -26.07
C GLU A 173 -4.59 -5.39 -25.39
N ARG A 174 -4.69 -6.29 -24.40
CA ARG A 174 -3.52 -6.86 -23.69
C ARG A 174 -2.93 -8.09 -24.38
N ALA A 175 -3.59 -8.67 -25.38
CA ALA A 175 -3.02 -9.77 -26.13
C ALA A 175 -1.87 -9.21 -26.99
N PRO A 176 -0.64 -9.77 -26.90
CA PRO A 176 0.45 -9.30 -27.72
C PRO A 176 0.05 -9.44 -29.20
N ALA A 177 0.30 -8.38 -29.98
CA ALA A 177 0.28 -8.43 -31.44
C ALA A 177 1.28 -9.50 -31.90
N THR A 178 0.81 -10.75 -31.94
CA THR A 178 1.62 -11.87 -32.39
C THR A 178 1.30 -12.07 -33.86
N ALA A 179 2.36 -11.98 -34.66
CA ALA A 179 2.43 -12.24 -36.10
C ALA A 179 1.95 -11.12 -37.04
N ALA A 180 2.92 -10.30 -37.48
CA ALA A 180 3.21 -10.07 -38.90
C ALA A 180 4.72 -9.83 -39.06
#